data_AF-A0A3D1WJG0-F1
#
_entry.id   AF-A0A3D1WJG0-F1
#
_cell.length_a   1.000
_cell.length_b   1.000
_cell.length_c   1.000
_cell.angle_alpha   90.00
_cell.angle_beta   90.00
_cell.angle_gamma   90.00
#
_symmetry.space_group_name_H-M   'P 1'
#
loop_
_entity.id
_entity.type
_entity.pdbx_description
1 polymer ?
#
loop_
_entity_poly.entity_id
_entity_poly.type
_entity_poly.pdbx_seq_one_letter_code
_entity_poly.pdbx_strand_id
1 'polypeptide(L)'
;MKKHKFCSLNPKTYHLVSVYCVLRRLLFCLRAWQALLVETKEKPKMKVSVLTLGCKVNKYESDSLLNLFKQQGYEISDKLEFADIYVINTCAVTSEAEKKSRQMLARCKKFNPNAKIYVCGCASQHNPKQFEGKAQLIKGVAGKNHIAAQIKAVGDIEDVEDVPLSYEQEEFSLQSRTRAYIKVQDGCNNFCSYCIIPYLRGRSRSRKLESIIKEVENLPADIQEIVLTGINLSDYRIDGKLALIDLLEALDKFNLRMRLSSMEEVIANEDFIERLSHLKNFCPHFHLSLQSGSASVLKRMNRRYTPDEFAATCQLIRKYFPSASITTDVIVGFPNETDEEFEQTYEFIKKINFSGLHIFPYSHRSGTVASREKDLPAQIKKVRAEKLASLDKVLRSNFVKQNKRGEVLIEKCEDGKCEGFTKNYIMCHFDQEGKVGQIVEAEIIGEINGEAKAKII
;
A
#
# COMPACT_ATOMS: atom_id res chain seq x y z
N MET A 1 -2.23 -17.12 94.91
CA MET A 1 -0.91 -17.55 95.41
C MET A 1 -0.17 -18.34 94.35
N LYS A 2 0.91 -17.79 93.76
CA LYS A 2 2.15 -18.48 93.35
C LYS A 2 3.08 -17.45 92.71
N LYS A 3 4.06 -16.98 93.50
CA LYS A 3 5.25 -16.25 93.04
C LYS A 3 6.11 -17.22 92.23
N HIS A 4 6.64 -16.83 91.06
CA HIS A 4 7.96 -17.28 90.57
C HIS A 4 8.48 -16.29 89.51
N LYS A 5 9.49 -15.51 89.91
CA LYS A 5 10.91 -15.60 89.46
C LYS A 5 11.13 -15.02 88.06
N PHE A 6 11.44 -13.73 88.02
CA PHE A 6 12.18 -13.12 86.91
C PHE A 6 13.56 -13.79 86.82
N CYS A 7 13.78 -14.53 85.74
CA CYS A 7 15.09 -15.05 85.38
C CYS A 7 15.87 -13.92 84.69
N SER A 8 16.92 -13.42 85.35
CA SER A 8 17.83 -12.42 84.80
C SER A 8 18.64 -13.03 83.66
N LEU A 9 18.26 -12.71 82.42
CA LEU A 9 19.03 -13.07 81.23
C LEU A 9 20.33 -12.24 81.18
N ASN A 10 21.43 -12.94 80.97
CA ASN A 10 22.80 -12.45 80.95
C ASN A 10 23.01 -11.40 79.81
N PRO A 11 23.70 -10.26 80.03
CA PRO A 11 23.86 -9.21 79.02
C PRO A 11 24.48 -9.67 77.68
N LYS A 12 25.26 -10.77 77.69
CA LYS A 12 25.85 -11.33 76.46
C LYS A 12 24.81 -12.00 75.54
N THR A 13 23.71 -12.53 76.06
CA THR A 13 22.66 -13.16 75.25
C THR A 13 21.80 -12.12 74.51
N TYR A 14 21.60 -10.92 75.08
CA TYR A 14 20.90 -9.83 74.40
C TYR A 14 21.66 -9.32 73.16
N HIS A 15 22.99 -9.24 73.24
CA HIS A 15 23.82 -8.81 72.11
C HIS A 15 23.77 -9.81 70.94
N LEU A 16 23.83 -11.12 71.23
CA LEU A 16 23.74 -12.15 70.20
C LEU A 16 22.36 -12.22 69.53
N VAL A 17 21.28 -12.09 70.30
CA VAL A 17 19.91 -12.06 69.75
C VAL A 17 19.67 -10.78 68.93
N SER A 18 20.20 -9.64 69.37
CA SER A 18 20.14 -8.37 68.63
C SER A 18 20.87 -8.44 67.29
N VAL A 19 22.12 -8.94 67.28
CA VAL A 19 22.91 -9.09 66.05
C VAL A 19 22.26 -10.09 65.10
N TYR A 20 21.70 -11.19 65.61
CA TYR A 20 20.99 -12.18 64.79
C TYR A 20 19.70 -11.61 64.18
N CYS A 21 18.93 -10.80 64.93
CA CYS A 21 17.75 -10.11 64.41
C CYS A 21 18.09 -9.06 63.34
N VAL A 22 19.19 -8.32 63.52
CA VAL A 22 19.67 -7.33 62.53
C VAL A 22 20.16 -8.02 61.26
N LEU A 23 20.95 -9.09 61.38
CA LEU A 23 21.41 -9.88 60.23
C LEU A 23 20.24 -10.53 59.48
N ARG A 24 19.22 -11.02 60.18
CA ARG A 24 18.03 -11.62 59.56
C ARG A 24 17.17 -10.57 58.84
N ARG A 25 17.06 -9.35 59.38
CA ARG A 25 16.44 -8.21 58.68
C ARG A 25 17.24 -7.77 57.46
N LEU A 26 18.57 -7.70 57.56
CA LEU A 26 19.44 -7.38 56.42
C LEU A 26 19.35 -8.43 55.32
N LEU A 27 19.32 -9.74 55.66
CA LEU A 27 19.11 -10.81 54.69
C LEU A 27 17.73 -10.74 54.04
N PHE A 28 16.70 -10.41 54.80
CA PHE A 28 15.34 -10.23 54.29
C PHE A 28 15.24 -9.02 53.36
N CYS A 29 15.88 -7.90 53.72
CA CYS A 29 15.99 -6.73 52.87
C CYS A 29 16.82 -7.01 51.62
N LEU A 30 17.93 -7.75 51.69
CA LEU A 30 18.73 -8.17 50.54
C LEU A 30 17.95 -9.09 49.60
N ARG A 31 17.15 -10.02 50.13
CA ARG A 31 16.27 -10.89 49.33
C ARG A 31 15.10 -10.13 48.72
N ALA A 32 14.50 -9.19 49.46
CA ALA A 32 13.46 -8.30 48.94
C ALA A 32 14.02 -7.35 47.88
N TRP A 33 15.25 -6.86 48.05
CA TRP A 33 15.94 -6.00 47.10
C TRP A 33 16.41 -6.77 45.85
N GLN A 34 16.87 -8.03 46.01
CA GLN A 34 17.09 -8.95 44.88
C GLN A 34 15.79 -9.31 44.15
N ALA A 35 14.67 -9.51 44.86
CA ALA A 35 13.37 -9.74 44.24
C ALA A 35 12.87 -8.49 43.47
N LEU A 36 13.08 -7.29 44.03
CA LEU A 36 12.79 -6.02 43.36
C LEU A 36 13.72 -5.74 42.17
N LEU A 37 14.99 -6.15 42.21
CA LEU A 37 15.94 -6.05 41.11
C LEU A 37 15.70 -7.09 39.99
N VAL A 38 15.01 -8.19 40.30
CA VAL A 38 14.59 -9.20 39.29
C VAL A 38 13.32 -8.76 38.55
N GLU A 39 12.51 -7.85 39.13
CA GLU A 39 11.26 -7.34 38.54
C GLU A 39 11.41 -6.17 37.55
N THR A 40 12.62 -5.67 37.29
CA THR A 40 12.85 -4.57 36.33
C THR A 40 13.64 -4.97 35.08
N LYS A 41 13.70 -6.26 34.72
CA LYS A 41 13.98 -6.61 33.33
C LYS A 41 12.69 -6.39 32.54
N GLU A 42 12.55 -5.23 31.92
CA GLU A 42 11.52 -5.03 30.89
C GLU A 42 11.52 -6.26 29.98
N LYS A 43 10.38 -6.98 29.93
CA LYS A 43 10.25 -8.08 28.98
C LYS A 43 10.58 -7.50 27.60
N PRO A 44 11.45 -8.16 26.80
CA PRO A 44 11.75 -7.67 25.46
C PRO A 44 10.42 -7.50 24.72
N LYS A 45 10.18 -6.28 24.19
CA LYS A 45 8.99 -6.00 23.41
C LYS A 45 8.97 -6.97 22.24
N MET A 46 7.91 -7.76 22.13
CA MET A 46 7.75 -8.63 20.97
C MET A 46 7.72 -7.79 19.70
N LYS A 47 8.41 -8.27 18.68
CA LYS A 47 8.52 -7.62 17.38
C LYS A 47 7.55 -8.22 16.37
N VAL A 48 6.78 -7.35 15.72
CA VAL A 48 5.84 -7.68 14.64
C VAL A 48 6.37 -7.10 13.33
N SER A 49 6.54 -7.94 12.32
CA SER A 49 6.85 -7.51 10.95
C SER A 49 5.62 -7.69 10.04
N VAL A 50 5.13 -6.60 9.46
CA VAL A 50 4.01 -6.63 8.50
C VAL A 50 4.54 -6.50 7.08
N LEU A 51 4.43 -7.60 6.32
CA LEU A 51 4.99 -7.73 4.98
C LEU A 51 3.89 -7.53 3.95
N THR A 52 3.98 -6.41 3.23
CA THR A 52 3.02 -6.04 2.19
C THR A 52 3.38 -6.65 0.84
N LEU A 53 2.42 -7.28 0.18
CA LEU A 53 2.51 -7.65 -1.23
C LEU A 53 1.35 -7.04 -2.01
N GLY A 54 1.60 -6.62 -3.25
CA GLY A 54 0.55 -6.16 -4.16
C GLY A 54 0.43 -4.64 -4.29
N CYS A 55 -0.79 -4.12 -4.17
CA CYS A 55 -1.16 -2.77 -4.58
C CYS A 55 -1.10 -1.73 -3.44
N LYS A 56 -1.35 -0.46 -3.80
CA LYS A 56 -1.42 0.68 -2.85
C LYS A 56 -2.49 0.49 -1.77
N VAL A 57 -3.61 -0.17 -2.09
CA VAL A 57 -4.64 -0.56 -1.11
C VAL A 57 -4.09 -1.53 -0.06
N ASN A 58 -3.33 -2.57 -0.48
CA ASN A 58 -2.69 -3.48 0.46
C ASN A 58 -1.61 -2.77 1.30
N LYS A 59 -0.91 -1.76 0.75
CA LYS A 59 0.04 -0.94 1.52
C LYS A 59 -0.67 -0.16 2.61
N TYR A 60 -1.75 0.57 2.28
CA TYR A 60 -2.57 1.27 3.26
C TYR A 60 -3.04 0.33 4.39
N GLU A 61 -3.63 -0.82 4.03
CA GLU A 61 -4.12 -1.80 5.03
C GLU A 61 -3.00 -2.35 5.92
N SER A 62 -1.80 -2.53 5.38
CA SER A 62 -0.63 -3.00 6.14
C SER A 62 -0.12 -1.91 7.09
N ASP A 63 -0.14 -0.66 6.67
CA ASP A 63 0.25 0.48 7.50
C ASP A 63 -0.77 0.75 8.62
N SER A 64 -2.06 0.53 8.37
CA SER A 64 -3.10 0.50 9.41
C SER A 64 -2.85 -0.61 10.43
N LEU A 65 -2.46 -1.81 9.99
CA LEU A 65 -2.10 -2.91 10.89
C LEU A 65 -0.86 -2.56 11.74
N LEU A 66 0.17 -1.97 11.12
CA LEU A 66 1.36 -1.51 11.83
C LEU A 66 1.01 -0.49 12.91
N ASN A 67 0.14 0.48 12.62
CA ASN A 67 -0.33 1.45 13.60
C ASN A 67 -1.02 0.76 14.78
N LEU A 68 -1.91 -0.20 14.50
CA LEU A 68 -2.61 -0.97 15.52
C LEU A 68 -1.66 -1.77 16.42
N PHE A 69 -0.66 -2.45 15.85
CA PHE A 69 0.37 -3.15 16.65
C PHE A 69 1.22 -2.19 17.49
N LYS A 70 1.58 -1.03 16.94
CA LYS A 70 2.34 0.00 17.67
C LYS A 70 1.55 0.50 18.88
N GLN A 71 0.25 0.76 18.72
CA GLN A 71 -0.63 1.17 19.82
C GLN A 71 -0.74 0.10 20.92
N GLN A 72 -0.61 -1.18 20.56
CA GLN A 72 -0.60 -2.29 21.52
C GLN A 72 0.78 -2.53 22.17
N GLY A 73 1.78 -1.70 21.86
CA GLY A 73 3.10 -1.72 22.51
C GLY A 73 4.13 -2.67 21.87
N TYR A 74 3.85 -3.23 20.69
CA TYR A 74 4.81 -4.04 19.93
C TYR A 74 5.90 -3.17 19.29
N GLU A 75 7.10 -3.74 19.14
CA GLU A 75 8.06 -3.21 18.17
C GLU A 75 7.56 -3.57 16.76
N ILE A 76 7.56 -2.62 15.83
CA ILE A 76 6.99 -2.82 14.49
C ILE A 76 8.05 -2.68 13.40
N SER A 77 7.89 -3.42 12.31
CA SER A 77 8.71 -3.34 11.11
C SER A 77 7.88 -3.61 9.85
N ASP A 78 8.21 -2.97 8.74
CA ASP A 78 7.64 -3.27 7.42
C ASP A 78 8.63 -4.03 6.51
N LYS A 79 9.77 -4.45 7.07
CA LYS A 79 10.85 -5.17 6.38
C LYS A 79 10.90 -6.62 6.78
N LEU A 80 11.40 -7.45 5.86
CA LEU A 80 11.71 -8.85 6.13
C LEU A 80 13.02 -8.92 6.93
N GLU A 81 12.88 -8.96 8.25
CA GLU A 81 13.96 -9.09 9.23
C GLU A 81 13.50 -9.99 10.39
N PHE A 82 14.35 -10.21 11.40
CA PHE A 82 13.97 -11.01 12.56
C PHE A 82 12.75 -10.39 13.27
N ALA A 83 11.70 -11.19 13.49
CA ALA A 83 10.51 -10.80 14.24
C ALA A 83 9.93 -12.03 14.96
N ASP A 84 9.21 -11.80 16.06
CA ASP A 84 8.49 -12.84 16.79
C ASP A 84 7.18 -13.21 16.08
N ILE A 85 6.62 -12.24 15.37
CA ILE A 85 5.36 -12.34 14.65
C ILE A 85 5.54 -11.76 13.24
N TYR A 86 5.10 -12.49 12.22
CA TYR A 86 4.97 -12.00 10.85
C TYR A 86 3.51 -11.91 10.45
N VAL A 87 3.10 -10.80 9.85
CA VAL A 87 1.80 -10.66 9.20
C VAL A 87 2.03 -10.45 7.70
N ILE A 88 1.56 -11.35 6.86
CA ILE A 88 1.77 -11.30 5.41
C ILE A 88 0.45 -10.87 4.76
N ASN A 89 0.40 -9.64 4.24
CA ASN A 89 -0.73 -9.15 3.46
C ASN A 89 -0.55 -9.51 1.99
N THR A 90 -1.29 -10.52 1.55
CA THR A 90 -1.11 -11.24 0.29
C THR A 90 -1.86 -10.60 -0.88
N CYS A 91 -1.43 -10.92 -2.11
CA CYS A 91 -1.99 -10.38 -3.34
C CYS A 91 -2.33 -11.49 -4.35
N ALA A 92 -3.48 -11.34 -5.02
CA ALA A 92 -3.99 -12.26 -6.06
C ALA A 92 -4.19 -11.59 -7.44
N VAL A 93 -3.70 -10.35 -7.61
CA VAL A 93 -3.77 -9.66 -8.92
C VAL A 93 -2.99 -10.46 -9.97
N THR A 94 -1.79 -10.90 -9.57
CA THR A 94 -0.75 -11.76 -10.17
C THR A 94 -0.74 -13.27 -9.85
N SER A 95 -0.48 -14.22 -10.76
CA SER A 95 -0.15 -15.62 -10.38
C SER A 95 1.23 -15.63 -9.76
N GLU A 96 2.10 -14.77 -10.31
CA GLU A 96 3.38 -14.43 -9.73
C GLU A 96 3.22 -13.72 -8.37
N ALA A 97 2.19 -12.88 -8.19
CA ALA A 97 1.92 -12.28 -6.87
C ALA A 97 1.48 -13.32 -5.82
N GLU A 98 0.63 -14.28 -6.19
CA GLU A 98 0.28 -15.40 -5.30
C GLU A 98 1.49 -16.27 -4.99
N LYS A 99 2.32 -16.58 -6.00
CA LYS A 99 3.57 -17.32 -5.82
C LYS A 99 4.51 -16.60 -4.86
N LYS A 100 4.70 -15.28 -5.02
CA LYS A 100 5.47 -14.44 -4.10
C LYS A 100 4.89 -14.46 -2.68
N SER A 101 3.56 -14.52 -2.55
CA SER A 101 2.88 -14.65 -1.26
C SER A 101 3.26 -15.95 -0.54
N ARG A 102 3.24 -17.09 -1.25
CA ARG A 102 3.71 -18.38 -0.69
C ARG A 102 5.20 -18.39 -0.37
N GLN A 103 6.02 -17.79 -1.23
CA GLN A 103 7.46 -17.68 -1.01
C GLN A 103 7.79 -16.82 0.21
N MET A 104 7.03 -15.75 0.45
CA MET A 104 7.24 -14.88 1.60
C MET A 104 7.10 -15.65 2.91
N LEU A 105 6.10 -16.52 3.01
CA LEU A 105 5.92 -17.38 4.19
C LEU A 105 7.17 -18.23 4.44
N ALA A 106 7.66 -18.91 3.40
CA ALA A 106 8.86 -19.74 3.52
C ALA A 106 10.10 -18.93 3.93
N ARG A 107 10.21 -17.67 3.50
CA ARG A 107 11.30 -16.76 3.92
C ARG A 107 11.17 -16.36 5.38
N CYS A 108 9.98 -16.05 5.88
CA CYS A 108 9.74 -15.71 7.28
C CYS A 108 10.24 -16.82 8.22
N LYS A 109 9.90 -18.09 7.92
CA LYS A 109 10.36 -19.25 8.70
C LYS A 109 11.89 -19.43 8.70
N LYS A 110 12.61 -18.91 7.69
CA LYS A 110 14.08 -18.92 7.69
C LYS A 110 14.68 -17.89 8.65
N PHE A 111 14.05 -16.72 8.81
CA PHE A 111 14.51 -15.69 9.74
C PHE A 111 14.22 -16.07 11.20
N ASN A 112 13.03 -16.62 11.46
CA ASN A 112 12.69 -17.15 12.77
C ASN A 112 11.76 -18.37 12.63
N PRO A 113 12.29 -19.60 12.80
CA PRO A 113 11.48 -20.83 12.72
C PRO A 113 10.33 -20.87 13.73
N ASN A 114 10.54 -20.24 14.90
CA ASN A 114 9.59 -20.18 16.00
C ASN A 114 8.59 -19.02 15.90
N ALA A 115 8.72 -18.15 14.89
CA ALA A 115 7.80 -17.03 14.73
C ALA A 115 6.38 -17.53 14.42
N LYS A 116 5.40 -16.82 14.97
CA LYS A 116 4.00 -16.95 14.57
C LYS A 116 3.80 -16.22 13.24
N ILE A 117 3.14 -16.86 12.29
CA ILE A 117 2.86 -16.29 10.98
C ILE A 117 1.35 -16.16 10.81
N TYR A 118 0.91 -14.95 10.49
CA TYR A 118 -0.46 -14.58 10.18
C TYR A 118 -0.52 -14.22 8.70
N VAL A 119 -1.54 -14.66 7.99
CA VAL A 119 -1.74 -14.38 6.57
C VAL A 119 -3.08 -13.70 6.38
N CYS A 120 -3.12 -12.62 5.61
CA CYS A 120 -4.36 -11.95 5.22
C CYS A 120 -4.32 -11.49 3.75
N GLY A 121 -5.44 -10.98 3.23
CA GLY A 121 -5.50 -10.35 1.91
C GLY A 121 -6.06 -11.23 0.79
N CYS A 122 -5.81 -10.83 -0.45
CA CYS A 122 -6.55 -11.36 -1.59
C CYS A 122 -6.19 -12.82 -1.91
N ALA A 123 -4.93 -13.24 -1.74
CA ALA A 123 -4.54 -14.62 -2.07
C ALA A 123 -5.11 -15.62 -1.06
N SER A 124 -5.14 -15.25 0.23
CA SER A 124 -5.78 -16.08 1.26
C SER A 124 -7.30 -16.08 1.15
N GLN A 125 -7.94 -15.00 0.67
CA GLN A 125 -9.36 -15.03 0.30
C GLN A 125 -9.62 -15.98 -0.88
N HIS A 126 -8.76 -15.96 -1.90
CA HIS A 126 -8.97 -16.76 -3.11
C HIS A 126 -8.78 -18.25 -2.87
N ASN A 127 -7.71 -18.62 -2.17
CA ASN A 127 -7.40 -20.00 -1.84
C ASN A 127 -6.65 -20.06 -0.50
N PRO A 128 -7.37 -20.19 0.64
CA PRO A 128 -6.74 -20.25 1.96
C PRO A 128 -5.87 -21.49 2.15
N LYS A 129 -6.25 -22.62 1.51
CA LYS A 129 -5.57 -23.92 1.62
C LYS A 129 -4.08 -23.87 1.32
N GLN A 130 -3.63 -22.92 0.50
CA GLN A 130 -2.22 -22.78 0.17
C GLN A 130 -1.34 -22.30 1.35
N PHE A 131 -1.97 -21.81 2.43
CA PHE A 131 -1.31 -21.31 3.65
C PHE A 131 -1.54 -22.20 4.89
N GLU A 132 -2.43 -23.20 4.80
CA GLU A 132 -2.71 -24.15 5.88
C GLU A 132 -1.45 -24.91 6.34
N GLY A 133 -1.40 -25.22 7.64
CA GLY A 133 -0.27 -25.91 8.29
C GLY A 133 1.04 -25.13 8.32
N LYS A 134 1.03 -23.88 7.84
CA LYS A 134 2.22 -23.01 7.75
C LYS A 134 2.01 -21.65 8.41
N ALA A 135 0.77 -21.19 8.51
CA ALA A 135 0.34 -20.00 9.21
C ALA A 135 -0.58 -20.36 10.38
N GLN A 136 -0.45 -19.63 11.48
CA GLN A 136 -1.27 -19.78 12.70
C GLN A 136 -2.63 -19.11 12.56
N LEU A 137 -2.76 -18.12 11.69
CA LEU A 137 -4.04 -17.50 11.37
C LEU A 137 -4.09 -17.21 9.88
N ILE A 138 -5.19 -17.58 9.24
CA ILE A 138 -5.47 -17.27 7.84
C ILE A 138 -6.77 -16.46 7.82
N LYS A 139 -6.67 -15.19 7.39
CA LYS A 139 -7.82 -14.32 7.14
C LYS A 139 -7.93 -13.95 5.67
N GLY A 140 -9.12 -13.53 5.26
CA GLY A 140 -9.38 -13.00 3.93
C GLY A 140 -9.05 -11.52 3.80
N VAL A 141 -9.88 -10.82 3.03
CA VAL A 141 -9.83 -9.35 2.92
C VAL A 141 -10.58 -8.66 4.05
N ALA A 142 -11.60 -9.31 4.61
CA ALA A 142 -12.43 -8.84 5.71
C ALA A 142 -11.74 -8.99 7.07
N GLY A 143 -12.16 -8.19 8.06
CA GLY A 143 -11.80 -8.38 9.46
C GLY A 143 -10.30 -8.25 9.78
N LYS A 144 -9.52 -7.55 8.93
CA LYS A 144 -8.07 -7.42 9.14
C LYS A 144 -7.72 -6.68 10.43
N ASN A 145 -8.52 -5.69 10.82
CA ASN A 145 -8.42 -4.96 12.08
C ASN A 145 -8.47 -5.89 13.32
N HIS A 146 -9.10 -7.07 13.22
CA HIS A 146 -9.16 -8.03 14.33
C HIS A 146 -7.87 -8.85 14.50
N ILE A 147 -6.97 -8.86 13.52
CA ILE A 147 -5.73 -9.66 13.57
C ILE A 147 -4.92 -9.33 14.83
N ALA A 148 -4.75 -8.05 15.16
CA ALA A 148 -3.95 -7.65 16.32
C ALA A 148 -4.58 -8.08 17.66
N ALA A 149 -5.91 -8.23 17.73
CA ALA A 149 -6.55 -8.82 18.91
C ALA A 149 -6.39 -10.36 18.93
N GLN A 150 -6.46 -10.99 17.76
CA GLN A 150 -6.41 -12.45 17.60
C GLN A 150 -5.00 -13.05 17.69
N ILE A 151 -3.92 -12.28 17.56
CA ILE A 151 -2.55 -12.82 17.65
C ILE A 151 -2.19 -13.46 19.01
N LYS A 152 -2.95 -13.12 20.06
CA LYS A 152 -2.80 -13.69 21.40
C LYS A 152 -3.54 -15.03 21.56
N ALA A 153 -4.44 -15.38 20.65
CA ALA A 153 -5.14 -16.65 20.68
C ALA A 153 -4.17 -17.83 20.47
N VAL A 154 -4.53 -18.98 21.04
CA VAL A 154 -3.75 -20.22 20.98
C VAL A 154 -4.40 -21.15 19.96
N GLY A 155 -3.62 -21.67 19.01
CA GLY A 155 -4.05 -22.61 17.98
C GLY A 155 -3.91 -22.06 16.55
N ASP A 156 -3.93 -22.97 15.58
CA ASP A 156 -4.06 -22.61 14.17
C ASP A 156 -5.54 -22.35 13.88
N ILE A 157 -5.86 -21.16 13.35
CA ILE A 157 -7.23 -20.72 13.10
C ILE A 157 -7.35 -20.32 11.63
N GLU A 158 -8.25 -20.97 10.90
CA GLU A 158 -8.71 -20.47 9.61
C GLU A 158 -10.00 -19.67 9.84
N ASP A 159 -9.96 -18.37 9.53
CA ASP A 159 -11.05 -17.43 9.78
C ASP A 159 -11.16 -16.48 8.58
N VAL A 160 -11.49 -17.08 7.43
CA VAL A 160 -11.76 -16.38 6.18
C VAL A 160 -13.25 -16.10 6.11
N GLU A 161 -13.61 -14.86 6.44
CA GLU A 161 -14.98 -14.38 6.37
C GLU A 161 -15.43 -14.10 4.92
N ASP A 162 -16.74 -13.96 4.75
CA ASP A 162 -17.34 -13.49 3.51
C ASP A 162 -16.85 -12.07 3.17
N VAL A 163 -16.88 -11.73 1.87
CA VAL A 163 -16.49 -10.39 1.44
C VAL A 163 -17.40 -9.31 2.05
N PRO A 164 -16.86 -8.17 2.52
CA PRO A 164 -17.67 -7.18 3.22
C PRO A 164 -18.79 -6.59 2.37
N LEU A 165 -19.96 -6.37 2.96
CA LEU A 165 -21.09 -5.69 2.32
C LEU A 165 -20.99 -4.16 2.42
N SER A 166 -20.36 -3.66 3.48
CA SER A 166 -20.10 -2.23 3.73
C SER A 166 -18.60 -1.96 3.83
N TYR A 167 -18.21 -0.69 3.73
CA TYR A 167 -16.81 -0.31 3.89
C TYR A 167 -16.37 -0.60 5.34
N GLU A 168 -15.34 -1.42 5.51
CA GLU A 168 -14.75 -1.69 6.81
C GLU A 168 -13.83 -0.53 7.21
N GLN A 169 -14.14 0.12 8.33
CA GLN A 169 -13.30 1.20 8.82
C GLN A 169 -12.03 0.62 9.47
N GLU A 170 -10.87 0.84 8.86
CA GLU A 170 -9.59 0.54 9.49
C GLU A 170 -9.09 1.68 10.38
N GLU A 171 -8.11 1.37 11.22
CA GLU A 171 -7.24 2.38 11.83
C GLU A 171 -6.55 3.22 10.77
N PHE A 172 -6.24 4.48 11.10
CA PHE A 172 -5.50 5.34 10.18
C PHE A 172 -4.11 4.77 9.90
N SER A 173 -3.69 4.88 8.64
CA SER A 173 -2.42 4.31 8.17
C SER A 173 -1.24 4.95 8.89
N LEU A 174 -0.26 4.15 9.33
CA LEU A 174 1.00 4.68 9.83
C LEU A 174 1.76 5.37 8.70
N GLN A 175 1.92 6.69 8.79
CA GLN A 175 2.64 7.45 7.78
C GLN A 175 4.15 7.39 8.06
N SER A 176 4.91 6.84 7.13
CA SER A 176 6.37 6.67 7.24
C SER A 176 7.16 7.31 6.11
N ARG A 177 6.48 8.08 5.26
CA ARG A 177 7.01 8.67 4.02
C ARG A 177 6.55 10.11 3.88
N THR A 178 7.16 10.83 2.95
CA THR A 178 6.77 12.19 2.51
C THR A 178 5.36 12.29 1.93
N ARG A 179 4.75 11.15 1.59
CA ARG A 179 3.37 11.05 1.10
C ARG A 179 2.55 10.12 1.96
N ALA A 180 1.29 10.50 2.16
CA ALA A 180 0.30 9.65 2.79
C ALA A 180 -0.61 8.97 1.76
N TYR A 181 -0.73 7.64 1.83
CA TYR A 181 -1.79 6.95 1.11
C TYR A 181 -3.08 7.04 1.92
N ILE A 182 -4.20 7.35 1.26
CA ILE A 182 -5.51 7.42 1.91
C ILE A 182 -6.47 6.52 1.16
N LYS A 183 -6.89 5.40 1.77
CA LYS A 183 -7.88 4.51 1.18
C LYS A 183 -9.27 5.13 1.31
N VAL A 184 -9.91 5.42 0.19
CA VAL A 184 -11.24 6.04 0.14
C VAL A 184 -12.31 5.13 -0.44
N GLN A 185 -11.91 4.07 -1.14
CA GLN A 185 -12.83 3.16 -1.84
C GLN A 185 -12.27 1.72 -1.83
N ASP A 186 -13.14 0.72 -1.79
CA ASP A 186 -12.78 -0.70 -1.86
C ASP A 186 -13.79 -1.51 -2.69
N GLY A 187 -13.38 -2.66 -3.23
CA GLY A 187 -14.18 -3.50 -4.13
C GLY A 187 -14.39 -2.89 -5.53
N CYS A 188 -15.08 -3.59 -6.43
CA CYS A 188 -15.26 -3.12 -7.81
C CYS A 188 -16.52 -3.69 -8.47
N ASN A 189 -17.17 -2.86 -9.30
CA ASN A 189 -18.40 -3.19 -10.04
C ASN A 189 -18.18 -3.46 -11.54
N ASN A 190 -16.93 -3.43 -12.03
CA ASN A 190 -16.67 -3.51 -13.47
C ASN A 190 -16.74 -4.94 -14.01
N PHE A 191 -16.36 -5.96 -13.23
CA PHE A 191 -16.34 -7.37 -13.66
C PHE A 191 -15.62 -7.57 -15.01
N CYS A 192 -14.46 -6.94 -15.18
CA CYS A 192 -13.61 -7.17 -16.34
C CYS A 192 -13.27 -8.66 -16.43
N SER A 193 -13.28 -9.22 -17.64
CA SER A 193 -13.27 -10.68 -17.83
C SER A 193 -12.00 -11.35 -17.30
N TYR A 194 -10.88 -10.62 -17.20
CA TYR A 194 -9.61 -11.09 -16.63
C TYR A 194 -9.44 -10.84 -15.13
N CYS A 195 -10.33 -10.07 -14.48
CA CYS A 195 -10.11 -9.56 -13.13
C CYS A 195 -10.85 -10.40 -12.09
N ILE A 196 -10.11 -10.96 -11.13
CA ILE A 196 -10.68 -11.75 -10.02
C ILE A 196 -11.14 -10.87 -8.85
N ILE A 197 -10.72 -9.61 -8.80
CA ILE A 197 -10.90 -8.72 -7.63
C ILE A 197 -12.37 -8.53 -7.21
N PRO A 198 -13.35 -8.36 -8.11
CA PRO A 198 -14.76 -8.25 -7.70
C PRO A 198 -15.27 -9.45 -6.88
N TYR A 199 -14.68 -10.64 -7.08
CA TYR A 199 -15.04 -11.85 -6.32
C TYR A 199 -14.30 -11.93 -4.99
N LEU A 200 -13.09 -11.36 -4.89
CA LEU A 200 -12.26 -11.42 -3.67
C LEU A 200 -12.50 -10.25 -2.73
N ARG A 201 -12.90 -9.09 -3.26
CA ARG A 201 -13.15 -7.87 -2.49
C ARG A 201 -14.61 -7.45 -2.53
N GLY A 202 -15.47 -8.11 -3.29
CA GLY A 202 -16.89 -7.77 -3.39
C GLY A 202 -17.16 -6.51 -4.23
N ARG A 203 -18.39 -6.01 -4.10
CA ARG A 203 -18.90 -4.82 -4.79
C ARG A 203 -18.18 -3.55 -4.33
N SER A 204 -18.28 -2.49 -5.13
CA SER A 204 -17.69 -1.19 -4.76
C SER A 204 -18.34 -0.60 -3.51
N ARG A 205 -17.51 -0.08 -2.60
CA ARG A 205 -17.91 0.52 -1.34
C ARG A 205 -17.01 1.73 -1.08
N SER A 206 -17.61 2.82 -0.65
CA SER A 206 -16.90 4.07 -0.37
C SER A 206 -16.78 4.31 1.12
N ARG A 207 -15.63 4.83 1.53
CA ARG A 207 -15.43 5.34 2.88
C ARG A 207 -16.22 6.63 3.05
N LYS A 208 -16.69 6.90 4.26
CA LYS A 208 -17.41 8.14 4.57
C LYS A 208 -16.49 9.36 4.45
N LEU A 209 -17.02 10.44 3.89
CA LEU A 209 -16.29 11.70 3.69
C LEU A 209 -15.71 12.23 5.01
N GLU A 210 -16.50 12.21 6.08
CA GLU A 210 -16.09 12.71 7.40
C GLU A 210 -14.92 11.90 7.97
N SER A 211 -14.88 10.59 7.69
CA SER A 211 -13.76 9.74 8.11
C SER A 211 -12.49 10.05 7.33
N ILE A 212 -12.60 10.37 6.04
CA ILE A 212 -11.46 10.74 5.21
C ILE A 212 -10.90 12.09 5.65
N ILE A 213 -11.78 13.08 5.84
CA ILE A 213 -11.42 14.41 6.35
C ILE A 213 -10.70 14.28 7.69
N LYS A 214 -11.25 13.48 8.62
CA LYS A 214 -10.62 13.25 9.92
C LYS A 214 -9.24 12.62 9.79
N GLU A 215 -9.01 11.70 8.86
CA GLU A 215 -7.67 11.15 8.66
C GLU A 215 -6.68 12.21 8.15
N VAL A 216 -7.11 13.01 7.17
CA VAL A 216 -6.28 14.09 6.59
C VAL A 216 -5.96 15.17 7.63
N GLU A 217 -6.91 15.53 8.50
CA GLU A 217 -6.70 16.46 9.62
C GLU A 217 -5.66 15.96 10.63
N ASN A 218 -5.51 14.64 10.79
CA ASN A 218 -4.58 14.02 11.72
C ASN A 218 -3.24 13.65 11.06
N LEU A 219 -2.99 14.06 9.81
CA LEU A 219 -1.71 13.81 9.16
C LEU A 219 -0.59 14.61 9.84
N PRO A 220 0.60 14.02 9.99
CA PRO A 220 1.79 14.75 10.44
C PRO A 220 2.08 15.96 9.54
N ALA A 221 2.56 17.06 10.14
CA ALA A 221 2.82 18.31 9.42
C ALA A 221 3.91 18.23 8.33
N ASP A 222 4.76 17.20 8.37
CA ASP A 222 5.80 16.92 7.38
C ASP A 222 5.26 16.18 6.15
N ILE A 223 4.01 15.69 6.17
CA ILE A 223 3.34 15.19 4.97
C ILE A 223 2.98 16.36 4.06
N GLN A 224 3.42 16.32 2.82
CA GLN A 224 3.16 17.36 1.82
C GLN A 224 2.24 16.88 0.69
N GLU A 225 2.01 15.58 0.57
CA GLU A 225 1.19 14.99 -0.49
C GLU A 225 0.32 13.86 0.05
N ILE A 226 -0.95 13.85 -0.36
CA ILE A 226 -1.88 12.73 -0.19
C ILE A 226 -2.11 12.03 -1.52
N VAL A 227 -2.11 10.71 -1.50
CA VAL A 227 -2.40 9.85 -2.65
C VAL A 227 -3.67 9.08 -2.36
N LEU A 228 -4.76 9.48 -2.99
CA LEU A 228 -6.04 8.80 -2.84
C LEU A 228 -6.02 7.45 -3.55
N THR A 229 -6.37 6.40 -2.81
CA THR A 229 -6.34 5.03 -3.29
C THR A 229 -7.65 4.31 -3.09
N GLY A 230 -7.94 3.42 -4.03
CA GLY A 230 -9.05 2.49 -4.00
C GLY A 230 -8.83 1.42 -5.05
N ILE A 231 -9.72 0.43 -5.07
CA ILE A 231 -9.71 -0.61 -6.10
C ILE A 231 -10.25 -0.06 -7.44
N ASN A 232 -11.31 0.74 -7.38
CA ASN A 232 -11.84 1.56 -8.46
C ASN A 232 -12.20 2.94 -7.91
N LEU A 233 -11.21 3.83 -7.89
CA LEU A 233 -11.36 5.17 -7.30
C LEU A 233 -12.47 5.99 -7.98
N SER A 234 -12.69 5.78 -9.28
CA SER A 234 -13.75 6.43 -10.07
C SER A 234 -15.16 6.05 -9.61
N ASP A 235 -15.33 4.99 -8.81
CA ASP A 235 -16.63 4.59 -8.25
C ASP A 235 -16.78 5.04 -6.78
N TYR A 236 -16.02 6.05 -6.34
CA TYR A 236 -16.25 6.70 -5.05
C TYR A 236 -17.59 7.43 -5.04
N ARG A 237 -18.38 7.18 -3.98
CA ARG A 237 -19.76 7.61 -3.87
C ARG A 237 -20.09 8.17 -2.49
N ILE A 238 -20.94 9.20 -2.48
CA ILE A 238 -21.62 9.72 -1.28
C ILE A 238 -23.12 9.54 -1.52
N ASP A 239 -23.82 8.91 -0.57
CA ASP A 239 -25.25 8.61 -0.65
C ASP A 239 -25.68 7.95 -1.99
N GLY A 240 -24.83 7.05 -2.49
CA GLY A 240 -25.05 6.28 -3.73
C GLY A 240 -24.72 7.02 -5.03
N LYS A 241 -24.40 8.33 -4.99
CA LYS A 241 -24.05 9.13 -6.18
C LYS A 241 -22.54 9.24 -6.33
N LEU A 242 -22.05 9.26 -7.58
CA LEU A 242 -20.63 9.49 -7.85
C LEU A 242 -20.23 10.87 -7.30
N ALA A 243 -19.15 10.90 -6.53
CA ALA A 243 -18.78 12.09 -5.77
C ALA A 243 -17.26 12.25 -5.60
N LEU A 244 -16.47 11.71 -6.54
CA LEU A 244 -15.00 11.78 -6.44
C LEU A 244 -14.51 13.24 -6.51
N ILE A 245 -15.11 14.07 -7.37
CA ILE A 245 -14.74 15.49 -7.47
C ILE A 245 -15.09 16.25 -6.19
N ASP A 246 -16.25 15.97 -5.59
CA ASP A 246 -16.68 16.61 -4.34
C ASP A 246 -15.75 16.25 -3.17
N LEU A 247 -15.26 15.01 -3.14
CA LEU A 247 -14.20 14.60 -2.20
C LEU A 247 -12.92 15.40 -2.43
N LEU A 248 -12.47 15.58 -3.68
CA LEU A 248 -11.25 16.33 -3.98
C LEU A 248 -11.38 17.81 -3.62
N GLU A 249 -12.52 18.43 -3.90
CA GLU A 249 -12.84 19.80 -3.48
C GLU A 249 -12.83 19.95 -1.96
N ALA A 250 -13.41 18.99 -1.22
CA ALA A 250 -13.41 18.99 0.24
C ALA A 250 -12.00 18.88 0.84
N LEU A 251 -11.06 18.26 0.11
CA LEU A 251 -9.67 18.06 0.53
C LEU A 251 -8.73 19.20 0.10
N ASP A 252 -9.06 19.99 -0.93
CA ASP A 252 -8.20 21.07 -1.43
C ASP A 252 -7.88 22.14 -0.37
N LYS A 253 -8.77 22.32 0.61
CA LYS A 253 -8.59 23.25 1.74
C LYS A 253 -7.39 22.94 2.64
N PHE A 254 -6.88 21.71 2.63
CA PHE A 254 -5.75 21.29 3.48
C PHE A 254 -4.38 21.70 2.93
N ASN A 255 -4.33 22.27 1.71
CA ASN A 255 -3.09 22.74 1.08
C ASN A 255 -1.99 21.66 0.98
N LEU A 256 -2.41 20.41 0.80
CA LEU A 256 -1.55 19.25 0.53
C LEU A 256 -1.67 18.90 -0.95
N ARG A 257 -0.55 18.56 -1.60
CA ARG A 257 -0.60 18.01 -2.96
C ARG A 257 -1.55 16.81 -3.00
N MET A 258 -2.43 16.76 -3.99
CA MET A 258 -3.39 15.68 -4.15
C MET A 258 -3.09 14.89 -5.42
N ARG A 259 -2.94 13.57 -5.28
CA ARG A 259 -2.75 12.66 -6.40
C ARG A 259 -3.74 11.52 -6.35
N LEU A 260 -4.19 11.09 -7.52
CA LEU A 260 -5.01 9.88 -7.66
C LEU A 260 -4.10 8.69 -7.98
N SER A 261 -4.43 7.54 -7.42
CA SER A 261 -3.74 6.28 -7.77
C SER A 261 -4.04 5.86 -9.21
N SER A 262 -5.21 5.28 -9.46
CA SER A 262 -5.69 4.85 -10.78
C SER A 262 -7.14 5.29 -10.92
N MET A 263 -7.56 5.68 -12.12
CA MET A 263 -8.95 6.05 -12.42
C MET A 263 -9.39 5.45 -13.76
N GLU A 264 -10.68 5.16 -13.86
CA GLU A 264 -11.36 4.80 -15.10
C GLU A 264 -11.61 6.06 -15.94
N GLU A 265 -11.44 5.98 -17.26
CA GLU A 265 -11.65 7.11 -18.19
C GLU A 265 -13.08 7.65 -18.17
N VAL A 266 -14.09 6.82 -17.92
CA VAL A 266 -15.51 7.22 -17.94
C VAL A 266 -15.84 8.38 -16.97
N ILE A 267 -15.12 8.55 -15.85
CA ILE A 267 -15.40 9.66 -14.92
C ILE A 267 -14.84 11.00 -15.43
N ALA A 268 -13.87 10.99 -16.32
CA ALA A 268 -13.16 12.17 -16.81
C ALA A 268 -13.94 12.89 -17.93
N ASN A 269 -15.20 13.22 -17.67
CA ASN A 269 -16.00 14.09 -18.53
C ASN A 269 -15.62 15.58 -18.36
N GLU A 270 -16.21 16.46 -19.19
CA GLU A 270 -15.87 17.90 -19.19
C GLU A 270 -16.08 18.55 -17.81
N ASP A 271 -17.25 18.31 -17.17
CA ASP A 271 -17.57 18.85 -15.84
C ASP A 271 -16.53 18.43 -14.78
N PHE A 272 -16.19 17.15 -14.74
CA PHE A 272 -15.21 16.62 -13.80
C PHE A 272 -13.82 17.25 -14.02
N ILE A 273 -13.35 17.29 -15.26
CA ILE A 273 -12.00 17.78 -15.59
C ILE A 273 -11.90 19.31 -15.43
N GLU A 274 -12.94 20.05 -15.77
CA GLU A 274 -13.02 21.50 -15.55
C GLU A 274 -12.97 21.82 -14.05
N ARG A 275 -13.83 21.20 -13.24
CA ARG A 275 -13.82 21.38 -11.77
C ARG A 275 -12.47 20.99 -11.16
N LEU A 276 -11.90 19.87 -11.63
CA LEU A 276 -10.59 19.41 -11.18
C LEU A 276 -9.48 20.43 -11.49
N SER A 277 -9.57 21.14 -12.62
CA SER A 277 -8.59 22.15 -13.03
C SER A 277 -8.57 23.39 -12.15
N HIS A 278 -9.64 23.64 -11.40
CA HIS A 278 -9.73 24.74 -10.44
C HIS A 278 -9.10 24.40 -9.07
N LEU A 279 -8.78 23.13 -8.81
CA LEU A 279 -8.16 22.73 -7.54
C LEU A 279 -6.69 23.17 -7.50
N LYS A 280 -6.32 23.90 -6.44
CA LYS A 280 -4.98 24.49 -6.33
C LYS A 280 -3.89 23.44 -6.13
N ASN A 281 -4.23 22.38 -5.40
CA ASN A 281 -3.26 21.39 -4.97
C ASN A 281 -3.28 20.09 -5.78
N PHE A 282 -4.15 19.99 -6.78
CA PHE A 282 -4.20 18.81 -7.63
C PHE A 282 -2.92 18.65 -8.45
N CYS A 283 -2.34 17.47 -8.41
CA CYS A 283 -1.18 17.09 -9.20
C CYS A 283 -1.66 16.52 -10.56
N PRO A 284 -1.30 17.14 -11.72
CA PRO A 284 -1.78 16.73 -13.03
C PRO A 284 -1.10 15.44 -13.52
N HIS A 285 -1.43 14.35 -12.85
CA HIS A 285 -0.99 12.99 -13.09
C HIS A 285 -2.22 12.08 -13.12
N PHE A 286 -2.51 11.58 -14.31
CA PHE A 286 -3.68 10.78 -14.63
C PHE A 286 -3.21 9.38 -15.03
N HIS A 287 -3.42 8.42 -14.15
CA HIS A 287 -3.20 7.02 -14.48
C HIS A 287 -4.54 6.40 -14.89
N LEU A 288 -4.71 6.20 -16.19
CA LEU A 288 -5.95 5.73 -16.81
C LEU A 288 -5.83 4.25 -17.20
N SER A 289 -6.83 3.44 -16.91
CA SER A 289 -6.77 1.99 -17.16
C SER A 289 -7.20 1.60 -18.58
N LEU A 290 -6.32 1.70 -19.60
CA LEU A 290 -6.65 1.36 -21.01
C LEU A 290 -6.85 -0.13 -21.24
N GLN A 291 -5.92 -0.96 -20.75
CA GLN A 291 -5.84 -2.41 -20.95
C GLN A 291 -5.50 -2.87 -22.37
N SER A 292 -6.16 -2.34 -23.42
CA SER A 292 -5.85 -2.61 -24.83
C SER A 292 -6.30 -1.44 -25.72
N GLY A 293 -5.62 -1.21 -26.84
CA GLY A 293 -6.06 -0.23 -27.84
C GLY A 293 -6.92 -0.83 -28.96
N SER A 294 -7.21 -2.13 -28.90
CA SER A 294 -8.08 -2.82 -29.86
C SER A 294 -9.51 -2.90 -29.34
N ALA A 295 -10.47 -2.42 -30.13
CA ALA A 295 -11.89 -2.44 -29.77
C ALA A 295 -12.44 -3.87 -29.56
N SER A 296 -12.00 -4.84 -30.36
CA SER A 296 -12.41 -6.24 -30.21
C SER A 296 -11.87 -6.86 -28.93
N VAL A 297 -10.60 -6.58 -28.60
CA VAL A 297 -9.98 -7.05 -27.34
C VAL A 297 -10.66 -6.40 -26.13
N LEU A 298 -10.89 -5.09 -26.14
CA LEU A 298 -11.61 -4.37 -25.08
C LEU A 298 -13.00 -4.94 -24.82
N LYS A 299 -13.73 -5.29 -25.89
CA LYS A 299 -15.03 -5.97 -25.79
C LYS A 299 -14.90 -7.34 -25.11
N ARG A 300 -13.91 -8.17 -25.49
CA ARG A 300 -13.65 -9.46 -24.82
C ARG A 300 -13.16 -9.29 -23.38
N MET A 301 -12.51 -8.18 -23.07
CA MET A 301 -12.14 -7.78 -21.71
C MET A 301 -13.33 -7.32 -20.85
N ASN A 302 -14.52 -7.17 -21.44
CA ASN A 302 -15.71 -6.59 -20.82
C ASN A 302 -15.47 -5.14 -20.35
N ARG A 303 -14.78 -4.33 -21.18
CA ARG A 303 -14.62 -2.89 -20.98
C ARG A 303 -15.80 -2.14 -21.58
N ARG A 304 -16.15 -0.99 -20.97
CA ARG A 304 -17.38 -0.22 -21.28
C ARG A 304 -17.08 1.06 -22.05
N TYR A 305 -15.99 1.06 -22.79
CA TYR A 305 -15.54 2.16 -23.64
C TYR A 305 -14.80 1.58 -24.85
N THR A 306 -14.60 2.45 -25.82
CA THR A 306 -13.87 2.23 -27.07
C THR A 306 -12.53 2.97 -27.04
N PRO A 307 -11.58 2.61 -27.92
CA PRO A 307 -10.32 3.36 -28.05
C PRO A 307 -10.56 4.84 -28.38
N ASP A 308 -11.58 5.16 -29.17
CA ASP A 308 -11.89 6.55 -29.55
C ASP A 308 -12.42 7.38 -28.36
N GLU A 309 -13.29 6.82 -27.52
CA GLU A 309 -13.74 7.49 -26.28
C GLU A 309 -12.57 7.70 -25.31
N PHE A 310 -11.67 6.73 -25.21
CA PHE A 310 -10.45 6.86 -24.40
C PHE A 310 -9.54 7.96 -24.95
N ALA A 311 -9.37 8.03 -26.28
CA ALA A 311 -8.59 9.07 -26.94
C ALA A 311 -9.18 10.47 -26.71
N ALA A 312 -10.50 10.62 -26.81
CA ALA A 312 -11.20 11.86 -26.53
C ALA A 312 -10.98 12.31 -25.08
N THR A 313 -11.03 11.37 -24.12
CA THR A 313 -10.71 11.65 -22.71
C THR A 313 -9.27 12.15 -22.53
N CYS A 314 -8.30 11.54 -23.20
CA CYS A 314 -6.90 11.98 -23.14
C CYS A 314 -6.72 13.41 -23.71
N GLN A 315 -7.43 13.72 -24.80
CA GLN A 315 -7.40 15.05 -25.40
C GLN A 315 -8.04 16.09 -24.47
N LEU A 316 -9.16 15.75 -23.84
CA LEU A 316 -9.83 16.59 -22.86
C LEU A 316 -8.94 16.90 -21.66
N ILE A 317 -8.28 15.89 -21.09
CA ILE A 317 -7.33 16.09 -20.00
C ILE A 317 -6.22 17.07 -20.42
N ARG A 318 -5.63 16.90 -21.60
CA ARG A 318 -4.57 17.79 -22.10
C ARG A 318 -5.03 19.21 -22.40
N LYS A 319 -6.30 19.40 -22.76
CA LYS A 319 -6.91 20.72 -22.95
C LYS A 319 -6.88 21.53 -21.65
N TYR A 320 -7.27 20.93 -20.52
CA TYR A 320 -7.30 21.60 -19.21
C TYR A 320 -5.94 21.56 -18.49
N PHE A 321 -5.16 20.51 -18.72
CA PHE A 321 -3.86 20.30 -18.11
C PHE A 321 -2.79 20.06 -19.19
N PRO A 322 -2.25 21.12 -19.83
CA PRO A 322 -1.27 20.97 -20.91
C PRO A 322 0.00 20.21 -20.52
N SER A 323 0.38 20.23 -19.23
CA SER A 323 1.53 19.50 -18.68
C SER A 323 1.19 18.13 -18.10
N ALA A 324 -0.04 17.64 -18.29
CA ALA A 324 -0.52 16.39 -17.69
C ALA A 324 0.36 15.19 -18.06
N SER A 325 0.79 14.46 -17.04
CA SER A 325 1.25 13.09 -17.21
C SER A 325 0.03 12.19 -17.33
N ILE A 326 -0.12 11.54 -18.49
CA ILE A 326 -1.09 10.47 -18.68
C ILE A 326 -0.30 9.16 -18.76
N THR A 327 -0.53 8.24 -17.83
CA THR A 327 0.05 6.89 -17.83
C THR A 327 -1.06 5.85 -17.94
N THR A 328 -0.72 4.63 -18.35
CA THR A 328 -1.74 3.60 -18.52
C THR A 328 -1.23 2.18 -18.29
N ASP A 329 -2.15 1.30 -17.89
CA ASP A 329 -1.93 -0.15 -17.85
C ASP A 329 -2.30 -0.79 -19.19
N VAL A 330 -1.48 -1.73 -19.68
CA VAL A 330 -1.72 -2.47 -20.93
C VAL A 330 -1.49 -3.96 -20.67
N ILE A 331 -2.46 -4.80 -21.06
CA ILE A 331 -2.36 -6.26 -20.99
C ILE A 331 -2.06 -6.80 -22.39
N VAL A 332 -0.90 -7.43 -22.55
CA VAL A 332 -0.53 -8.06 -23.83
C VAL A 332 -0.78 -9.56 -23.82
N GLY A 333 -1.17 -10.07 -24.98
CA GLY A 333 -1.48 -11.47 -25.20
C GLY A 333 -2.68 -11.97 -24.41
N PHE A 334 -3.72 -11.13 -24.34
CA PHE A 334 -5.04 -11.54 -23.87
C PHE A 334 -5.51 -12.78 -24.65
N PRO A 335 -6.35 -13.67 -24.08
CA PRO A 335 -6.79 -14.89 -24.77
C PRO A 335 -7.32 -14.60 -26.18
N ASN A 336 -6.81 -15.38 -27.13
CA ASN A 336 -7.07 -15.26 -28.58
C ASN A 336 -6.70 -13.89 -29.22
N GLU A 337 -5.83 -13.08 -28.60
CA GLU A 337 -5.36 -11.82 -29.21
C GLU A 337 -4.50 -12.07 -30.46
N THR A 338 -4.94 -11.57 -31.61
CA THR A 338 -4.21 -11.71 -32.89
C THR A 338 -3.07 -10.70 -33.02
N ASP A 339 -2.23 -10.87 -34.03
CA ASP A 339 -1.13 -9.92 -34.29
C ASP A 339 -1.66 -8.56 -34.75
N GLU A 340 -2.76 -8.54 -35.52
CA GLU A 340 -3.44 -7.31 -35.95
C GLU A 340 -4.04 -6.54 -34.77
N GLU A 341 -4.67 -7.23 -33.81
CA GLU A 341 -5.24 -6.61 -32.61
C GLU A 341 -4.14 -6.04 -31.70
N PHE A 342 -3.01 -6.74 -31.60
CA PHE A 342 -1.84 -6.21 -30.91
C PHE A 342 -1.26 -4.98 -31.63
N GLU A 343 -1.19 -4.98 -32.96
CA GLU A 343 -0.69 -3.84 -33.72
C GLU A 343 -1.61 -2.62 -33.60
N GLN A 344 -2.93 -2.82 -33.58
CA GLN A 344 -3.90 -1.75 -33.25
C GLN A 344 -3.59 -1.12 -31.89
N THR A 345 -3.28 -1.95 -30.88
CA THR A 345 -2.89 -1.47 -29.55
C THR A 345 -1.59 -0.67 -29.58
N TYR A 346 -0.59 -1.16 -30.30
CA TYR A 346 0.71 -0.50 -30.47
C TYR A 346 0.56 0.89 -31.11
N GLU A 347 -0.12 0.97 -32.25
CA GLU A 347 -0.33 2.23 -32.97
C GLU A 347 -1.24 3.20 -32.19
N PHE A 348 -2.23 2.70 -31.47
CA PHE A 348 -3.05 3.52 -30.57
C PHE A 348 -2.18 4.19 -29.48
N ILE A 349 -1.35 3.41 -28.78
CA ILE A 349 -0.46 3.90 -27.72
C ILE A 349 0.50 4.97 -28.25
N LYS A 350 1.08 4.71 -29.42
CA LYS A 350 1.98 5.64 -30.11
C LYS A 350 1.27 6.95 -30.48
N LYS A 351 0.04 6.88 -31.00
CA LYS A 351 -0.80 8.04 -31.34
C LYS A 351 -1.16 8.86 -30.10
N ILE A 352 -1.54 8.21 -29.01
CA ILE A 352 -1.91 8.90 -27.78
C ILE A 352 -0.69 9.57 -27.14
N ASN A 353 0.53 9.04 -27.32
CA ASN A 353 1.76 9.61 -26.77
C ASN A 353 1.68 9.76 -25.24
N PHE A 354 1.46 8.64 -24.54
CA PHE A 354 1.46 8.59 -23.07
C PHE A 354 2.81 9.04 -22.49
N SER A 355 2.81 9.43 -21.22
CA SER A 355 4.04 9.72 -20.46
C SER A 355 4.73 8.46 -19.93
N GLY A 356 4.03 7.33 -19.90
CA GLY A 356 4.59 6.04 -19.50
C GLY A 356 3.53 4.93 -19.49
N LEU A 357 4.00 3.70 -19.61
CA LEU A 357 3.19 2.48 -19.67
C LEU A 357 3.52 1.55 -18.51
N HIS A 358 2.51 0.84 -18.02
CA HIS A 358 2.65 -0.36 -17.22
C HIS A 358 2.21 -1.56 -18.06
N ILE A 359 3.17 -2.41 -18.43
CA ILE A 359 2.94 -3.48 -19.38
C ILE A 359 2.87 -4.80 -18.63
N PHE A 360 1.75 -5.52 -18.79
CA PHE A 360 1.49 -6.79 -18.14
C PHE A 360 1.22 -7.87 -19.20
N PRO A 361 2.02 -8.94 -19.25
CA PRO A 361 1.58 -10.16 -19.93
C PRO A 361 0.28 -10.67 -19.29
N TYR A 362 -0.70 -11.09 -20.09
CA TYR A 362 -1.91 -11.71 -19.56
C TYR A 362 -1.54 -12.88 -18.66
N SER A 363 -2.14 -12.89 -17.47
CA SER A 363 -1.86 -13.85 -16.43
C SER A 363 -3.15 -14.62 -16.11
N HIS A 364 -3.17 -15.90 -16.50
CA HIS A 364 -4.30 -16.79 -16.28
C HIS A 364 -4.68 -16.87 -14.79
N ARG A 365 -5.97 -16.68 -14.50
CA ARG A 365 -6.55 -16.70 -13.14
C ARG A 365 -7.73 -17.63 -13.05
N SER A 366 -7.59 -18.74 -12.34
CA SER A 366 -8.72 -19.64 -12.09
C SER A 366 -9.88 -18.90 -11.42
N GLY A 367 -11.06 -18.98 -12.04
CA GLY A 367 -12.28 -18.33 -11.57
C GLY A 367 -12.66 -17.05 -12.33
N THR A 368 -11.81 -16.55 -13.23
CA THR A 368 -12.19 -15.41 -14.10
C THR A 368 -12.91 -15.88 -15.37
N VAL A 369 -13.57 -14.97 -16.08
CA VAL A 369 -14.27 -15.32 -17.33
C VAL A 369 -13.24 -15.64 -18.43
N ALA A 370 -12.18 -14.84 -18.53
CA ALA A 370 -11.12 -15.00 -19.52
C ALA A 370 -10.29 -16.28 -19.31
N SER A 371 -10.30 -16.88 -18.12
CA SER A 371 -9.59 -18.14 -17.87
C SER A 371 -10.22 -19.35 -18.55
N ARG A 372 -11.43 -19.20 -19.10
CA ARG A 372 -12.12 -20.26 -19.86
C ARG A 372 -11.63 -20.36 -21.30
N GLU A 373 -11.00 -19.31 -21.79
CA GLU A 373 -10.47 -19.21 -23.14
C GLU A 373 -9.05 -19.77 -23.24
N LYS A 374 -8.66 -20.15 -24.47
CA LYS A 374 -7.31 -20.64 -24.73
C LYS A 374 -6.29 -19.51 -24.59
N ASP A 375 -5.32 -19.70 -23.72
CA ASP A 375 -4.25 -18.75 -23.50
C ASP A 375 -3.21 -18.79 -24.65
N LEU A 376 -2.54 -17.66 -24.89
CA LEU A 376 -1.44 -17.58 -25.84
C LEU A 376 -0.14 -18.11 -25.23
N PRO A 377 0.77 -18.69 -26.06
CA PRO A 377 2.11 -19.07 -25.63
C PRO A 377 2.86 -17.92 -24.96
N ALA A 378 3.58 -18.23 -23.87
CA ALA A 378 4.34 -17.24 -23.10
C ALA A 378 5.36 -16.47 -23.96
N GLN A 379 5.93 -17.11 -24.98
CA GLN A 379 6.88 -16.48 -25.90
C GLN A 379 6.25 -15.34 -26.71
N ILE A 380 5.00 -15.49 -27.17
CA ILE A 380 4.28 -14.43 -27.90
C ILE A 380 4.05 -13.23 -26.97
N LYS A 381 3.57 -13.49 -25.74
CA LYS A 381 3.36 -12.44 -24.74
C LYS A 381 4.65 -11.69 -24.41
N LYS A 382 5.77 -12.40 -24.30
CA LYS A 382 7.09 -11.84 -24.03
C LYS A 382 7.54 -10.90 -25.16
N VAL A 383 7.46 -11.35 -26.41
CA VAL A 383 7.82 -10.53 -27.59
C VAL A 383 6.96 -9.25 -27.65
N ARG A 384 5.65 -9.38 -27.45
CA ARG A 384 4.72 -8.24 -27.42
C ARG A 384 5.04 -7.26 -26.29
N ALA A 385 5.34 -7.76 -25.09
CA ALA A 385 5.73 -6.93 -23.94
C ALA A 385 7.05 -6.19 -24.21
N GLU A 386 8.04 -6.84 -24.80
CA GLU A 386 9.34 -6.23 -25.15
C GLU A 386 9.19 -5.15 -26.23
N LYS A 387 8.31 -5.35 -27.22
CA LYS A 387 7.99 -4.34 -28.23
C LYS A 387 7.36 -3.09 -27.60
N LEU A 388 6.37 -3.25 -26.70
CA LEU A 388 5.80 -2.11 -25.97
C LEU A 388 6.80 -1.46 -24.99
N ALA A 389 7.68 -2.23 -24.35
CA ALA A 389 8.67 -1.68 -23.44
C ALA A 389 9.70 -0.80 -24.19
N SER A 390 10.01 -1.14 -25.44
CA SER A 390 10.85 -0.31 -26.30
C SER A 390 10.16 1.00 -26.66
N LEU A 391 8.85 0.97 -26.96
CA LEU A 391 8.05 2.17 -27.19
C LEU A 391 7.94 3.03 -25.92
N ASP A 392 7.72 2.43 -24.75
CA ASP A 392 7.63 3.13 -23.45
C ASP A 392 8.87 3.99 -23.16
N LYS A 393 10.07 3.48 -23.47
CA LYS A 393 11.32 4.25 -23.31
C LYS A 393 11.30 5.55 -24.13
N VAL A 394 10.80 5.47 -25.37
CA VAL A 394 10.69 6.65 -26.24
C VAL A 394 9.64 7.62 -25.70
N LEU A 395 8.49 7.12 -25.27
CA LEU A 395 7.40 7.89 -24.70
C LEU A 395 7.81 8.66 -23.43
N ARG A 396 8.49 7.98 -22.49
CA ARG A 396 9.02 8.61 -21.26
C ARG A 396 10.04 9.70 -21.56
N SER A 397 11.01 9.42 -22.44
CA SER A 397 12.02 10.39 -22.85
C SER A 397 11.38 11.64 -23.49
N ASN A 398 10.39 11.44 -24.36
CA ASN A 398 9.64 12.55 -24.96
C ASN A 398 8.91 13.39 -23.91
N PHE A 399 8.26 12.76 -22.93
CA PHE A 399 7.55 13.48 -21.88
C PHE A 399 8.50 14.30 -20.99
N VAL A 400 9.64 13.74 -20.58
CA VAL A 400 10.65 14.49 -19.82
C VAL A 400 11.12 15.70 -20.60
N LYS A 401 11.46 15.54 -21.89
CA LYS A 401 11.95 16.64 -22.75
C LYS A 401 10.93 17.76 -23.00
N GLN A 402 9.64 17.47 -22.88
CA GLN A 402 8.58 18.48 -23.00
C GLN A 402 8.46 19.35 -21.75
N ASN A 403 9.08 18.96 -20.64
CA ASN A 403 9.06 19.69 -19.38
C ASN A 403 10.43 20.32 -19.12
N LYS A 404 10.45 21.60 -18.73
CA LYS A 404 11.71 22.34 -18.49
C LYS A 404 11.93 22.71 -17.02
N ARG A 405 10.86 22.97 -16.28
CA ARG A 405 10.91 23.42 -14.90
C ARG A 405 9.67 22.96 -14.15
N GLY A 406 9.77 22.76 -12.84
CA GLY A 406 8.61 22.58 -11.98
C GLY A 406 8.97 22.37 -10.51
N GLU A 407 7.95 22.39 -9.66
CA GLU A 407 8.07 22.12 -8.24
C GLU A 407 8.26 20.62 -7.96
N VAL A 408 9.32 20.25 -7.25
CA VAL A 408 9.68 18.87 -6.92
C VAL A 408 9.57 18.64 -5.42
N LEU A 409 8.82 17.59 -5.02
CA LEU A 409 8.81 17.09 -3.65
C LEU A 409 9.97 16.11 -3.46
N ILE A 410 10.94 16.46 -2.61
CA ILE A 410 12.09 15.61 -2.29
C ILE A 410 11.65 14.46 -1.38
N GLU A 411 11.92 13.22 -1.78
CA GLU A 411 11.50 12.01 -1.05
C GLU A 411 12.66 11.23 -0.44
N LYS A 412 13.86 11.37 -1.02
CA LYS A 412 15.04 10.65 -0.59
C LYS A 412 16.26 11.55 -0.73
N CYS A 413 17.13 11.53 0.27
CA CYS A 413 18.47 12.10 0.16
C CYS A 413 19.48 11.12 0.77
N GLU A 414 20.58 10.87 0.06
CA GLU A 414 21.65 9.95 0.44
C GLU A 414 22.96 10.45 -0.17
N ASP A 415 24.02 10.54 0.63
CA ASP A 415 25.38 10.95 0.19
C ASP A 415 25.43 12.23 -0.67
N GLY A 416 24.71 13.29 -0.24
CA GLY A 416 24.70 14.58 -0.93
C GLY A 416 23.91 14.61 -2.25
N LYS A 417 23.17 13.54 -2.56
CA LYS A 417 22.25 13.44 -3.68
C LYS A 417 20.83 13.33 -3.17
N CYS A 418 19.89 13.90 -3.93
CA CYS A 418 18.48 13.81 -3.60
C CYS A 418 17.65 13.37 -4.81
N GLU A 419 16.51 12.75 -4.52
CA GLU A 419 15.54 12.27 -5.50
C GLU A 419 14.15 12.75 -5.08
N GLY A 420 13.33 13.10 -6.05
CA GLY A 420 11.97 13.58 -5.80
C GLY A 420 11.11 13.58 -7.04
N PHE A 421 9.83 13.94 -6.90
CA PHE A 421 8.91 14.00 -8.03
C PHE A 421 8.28 15.37 -8.23
N THR A 422 8.13 15.74 -9.51
CA THR A 422 7.31 16.89 -9.91
C THR A 422 5.83 16.66 -9.65
N LYS A 423 5.01 17.72 -9.74
CA LYS A 423 3.54 17.60 -9.71
C LYS A 423 3.01 16.63 -10.77
N ASN A 424 3.52 16.69 -12.00
CA ASN A 424 3.19 15.75 -13.08
C ASN A 424 4.00 14.44 -13.04
N TYR A 425 4.56 14.07 -11.88
CA TYR A 425 5.12 12.74 -11.60
C TYR A 425 6.37 12.35 -12.42
N ILE A 426 7.18 13.33 -12.81
CA ILE A 426 8.52 13.09 -13.35
C ILE A 426 9.46 12.87 -12.17
N MET A 427 10.19 11.75 -12.17
CA MET A 427 11.28 11.51 -11.23
C MET A 427 12.44 12.45 -11.56
N CYS A 428 12.94 13.19 -10.57
CA CYS A 428 14.05 14.12 -10.67
C CYS A 428 15.20 13.69 -9.77
N HIS A 429 16.39 13.61 -10.36
CA HIS A 429 17.65 13.35 -9.67
C HIS A 429 18.46 14.62 -9.53
N PHE A 430 18.94 14.89 -8.31
CA PHE A 430 19.73 16.07 -7.96
C PHE A 430 21.11 15.66 -7.44
N ASP A 431 22.15 16.25 -8.04
CA ASP A 431 23.51 16.23 -7.49
C ASP A 431 23.70 17.44 -6.54
N GLN A 432 22.73 17.67 -5.66
CA GLN A 432 22.68 18.78 -4.69
C GLN A 432 22.08 18.28 -3.37
N GLU A 433 22.53 18.88 -2.26
CA GLU A 433 21.90 18.69 -0.96
C GLU A 433 20.48 19.23 -0.94
N GLY A 434 19.63 18.61 -0.14
CA GLY A 434 18.24 18.97 0.04
C GLY A 434 17.66 18.31 1.29
N LYS A 435 16.39 18.59 1.57
CA LYS A 435 15.69 18.06 2.73
C LYS A 435 14.50 17.22 2.30
N VAL A 436 14.45 15.97 2.79
CA VAL A 436 13.28 15.10 2.60
C VAL A 436 12.02 15.78 3.13
N GLY A 437 10.96 15.75 2.34
CA GLY A 437 9.68 16.43 2.62
C GLY A 437 9.63 17.88 2.18
N GLN A 438 10.72 18.45 1.66
CA GLN A 438 10.70 19.82 1.11
C GLN A 438 10.21 19.82 -0.34
N ILE A 439 9.42 20.83 -0.68
CA ILE A 439 9.10 21.18 -2.07
C ILE A 439 10.09 22.25 -2.53
N VAL A 440 10.76 22.01 -3.65
CA VAL A 440 11.76 22.90 -4.24
C VAL A 440 11.44 23.22 -5.70
N GLU A 441 11.81 24.41 -6.16
CA GLU A 441 11.80 24.76 -7.57
C GLU A 441 13.01 24.11 -8.27
N ALA A 442 12.77 23.44 -9.40
CA ALA A 442 13.82 22.73 -10.12
C ALA A 442 13.73 22.92 -11.64
N GLU A 443 14.90 23.05 -12.27
CA GLU A 443 15.06 23.05 -13.73
C GLU A 443 15.56 21.67 -14.20
N ILE A 444 14.93 21.14 -15.24
CA ILE A 444 15.34 19.89 -15.90
C ILE A 444 16.47 20.23 -16.87
N ILE A 445 17.67 19.74 -16.57
CA ILE A 445 18.89 20.00 -17.34
C ILE A 445 19.30 18.82 -18.24
N GLY A 446 18.65 17.68 -18.08
CA GLY A 446 18.90 16.49 -18.88
C GLY A 446 17.91 15.37 -18.60
N GLU A 447 18.05 14.28 -19.35
CA GLU A 447 17.22 13.09 -19.24
C GLU A 447 18.11 11.84 -19.11
N ILE A 448 17.72 10.92 -18.24
CA ILE A 448 18.40 9.66 -17.99
C ILE A 448 17.34 8.56 -17.87
N ASN A 449 17.28 7.66 -18.85
CA ASN A 449 16.39 6.49 -18.86
C ASN A 449 14.89 6.80 -18.64
N GLY A 450 14.40 7.93 -19.17
CA GLY A 450 13.02 8.37 -19.00
C GLY A 450 12.75 9.13 -17.69
N GLU A 451 13.80 9.49 -16.96
CA GLU A 451 13.76 10.30 -15.74
C GLU A 451 14.58 11.59 -15.96
N ALA A 452 14.37 12.60 -15.12
CA ALA A 452 15.00 13.91 -15.26
C ALA A 452 16.28 14.01 -14.42
N LYS A 453 17.37 14.49 -15.03
CA LYS A 453 18.45 15.13 -14.28
C LYS A 453 18.05 16.58 -14.05
N ALA A 454 18.00 17.02 -12.80
CA ALA A 454 17.49 18.33 -12.44
C ALA A 454 18.46 19.10 -11.54
N LYS A 455 18.27 20.43 -11.51
CA LYS A 455 19.00 21.36 -10.65
C LYS A 455 18.01 22.17 -9.81
N ILE A 456 18.24 22.25 -8.51
CA ILE A 456 17.46 23.10 -7.59
C ILE A 456 17.85 24.56 -7.84
N ILE A 457 16.85 25.44 -7.99
CA ILE A 457 17.01 26.88 -8.27
C ILE A 457 16.76 27.72 -7.01
#